data_AF-A0A8J1MWT4-F1
#
_entry.id   AF-A0A8J1MWT4-F1
#
_cell.length_a   1.000
_cell.length_b   1.000
_cell.length_c   1.000
_cell.angle_alpha   90.00
_cell.angle_beta   90.00
_cell.angle_gamma   90.00
#
_symmetry.space_group_name_H-M   'P 1'
#
loop_
_entity.id
_entity.type
_entity.pdbx_description
1 polymer ?
#
loop_
_entity_poly.entity_id
_entity_poly.type
_entity_poly.pdbx_seq_one_letter_code
_entity_poly.pdbx_strand_id
1 'polypeptide(L)'
;MTVSLYGNNRPAAGKELSSPCDLRPPAVLLKTVRYLLMKVWDSVSEMDLGKYSFVFDRLRAVKKDMTVQRVSGLSGAVVLEESLGFLLCAPYLVRHLKSNDEVLHATQEWGSFAELMECYREDVRNRRKATFQPFFILYDLDKVLSLFTLPPVFPTI
;
A
#
# COMPACT_ATOMS: atom_id res chain seq x y z
N MET A 1 -19.89 30.95 37.85
CA MET A 1 -18.84 29.90 37.80
C MET A 1 -19.39 28.72 37.03
N THR A 2 -19.11 28.67 35.72
CA THR A 2 -19.51 27.56 34.85
C THR A 2 -18.24 26.79 34.46
N VAL A 3 -18.11 25.55 34.92
CA VAL A 3 -17.06 24.64 34.48
C VAL A 3 -17.60 23.85 33.30
N SER A 4 -17.10 24.16 32.10
CA SER A 4 -17.35 23.39 30.89
C SER A 4 -16.35 22.24 30.83
N LEU A 5 -16.83 20.99 30.95
CA LEU A 5 -16.05 19.79 30.67
C LEU A 5 -16.33 19.31 29.25
N TYR A 6 -15.57 19.84 28.29
CA TYR A 6 -15.34 19.19 27.00
C TYR A 6 -13.84 19.26 26.70
N GLY A 7 -13.12 18.23 27.14
CA GLY A 7 -11.70 18.06 26.89
C GLY A 7 -11.43 16.68 26.31
N ASN A 8 -11.41 16.59 24.98
CA ASN A 8 -10.39 15.87 24.21
C ASN A 8 -10.66 16.04 22.71
N ASN A 9 -10.48 17.26 22.23
CA ASN A 9 -10.20 17.51 20.82
C ASN A 9 -8.68 17.62 20.70
N ARG A 10 -8.00 16.58 20.22
CA ARG A 10 -6.58 16.66 19.87
C ARG A 10 -6.42 16.58 18.35
N PRO A 11 -6.51 17.68 17.60
CA PRO A 11 -5.76 17.80 16.37
C PRO A 11 -4.32 18.18 16.75
N ALA A 12 -3.53 17.19 17.14
CA ALA A 12 -2.09 17.39 17.33
C ALA A 12 -1.42 17.24 15.96
N ALA A 13 -0.76 18.32 15.53
CA ALA A 13 -0.15 18.56 14.22
C ALA A 13 -1.12 18.98 13.11
N GLY A 14 -1.35 20.30 13.06
CA GLY A 14 -1.12 21.07 11.84
C GLY A 14 -1.84 20.61 10.59
N LYS A 15 -3.01 21.20 10.39
CA LYS A 15 -3.67 21.33 9.10
C LYS A 15 -2.82 22.26 8.19
N GLU A 16 -1.61 21.83 7.86
CA GLU A 16 -0.85 22.39 6.76
C GLU A 16 -0.81 21.30 5.69
N LEU A 17 -1.38 21.61 4.54
CA LEU A 17 -1.07 20.90 3.31
C LEU A 17 0.45 20.87 3.24
N SER A 18 1.06 19.69 3.36
CA SER A 18 2.50 19.50 3.34
C SER A 18 3.09 20.35 2.23
N SER A 19 4.02 21.25 2.59
CA SER A 19 4.64 22.17 1.65
C SER A 19 5.16 21.35 0.44
N PRO A 20 5.04 21.84 -0.81
CA PRO A 20 5.59 21.17 -1.97
C PRO A 20 7.09 20.84 -1.83
N CYS A 21 7.81 21.58 -0.97
CA CYS A 21 9.21 21.33 -0.65
C CYS A 21 9.43 20.12 0.28
N ASP A 22 8.43 19.75 1.08
CA ASP A 22 8.47 18.58 1.96
C ASP A 22 8.05 17.29 1.23
N LEU A 23 7.48 17.43 0.02
CA LEU A 23 7.02 16.31 -0.80
C LEU A 23 8.12 15.84 -1.74
N ARG A 24 8.42 14.53 -1.67
CA ARG A 24 9.41 13.89 -2.54
C ARG A 24 8.86 13.81 -3.97
N PRO A 25 9.53 14.37 -4.99
CA PRO A 25 9.03 14.30 -6.36
C PRO A 25 9.01 12.84 -6.88
N PRO A 26 8.22 12.52 -7.92
CA PRO A 26 8.01 11.14 -8.39
C PRO A 26 9.31 10.36 -8.67
N ALA A 27 10.33 11.02 -9.22
CA ALA A 27 11.63 10.41 -9.46
C ALA A 27 12.36 9.99 -8.16
N VAL A 28 12.19 10.76 -7.08
CA VAL A 28 12.75 10.44 -5.75
C VAL A 28 11.93 9.35 -5.06
N LEU A 29 10.60 9.32 -5.26
CA LEU A 29 9.76 8.24 -4.78
C LEU A 29 10.19 6.89 -5.37
N LEU A 30 10.37 6.82 -6.70
CA LEU A 30 10.84 5.61 -7.37
C LEU A 30 12.23 5.18 -6.87
N LYS A 31 13.17 6.11 -6.74
CA LYS A 31 14.50 5.82 -6.17
C LYS A 31 14.38 5.28 -4.74
N THR A 32 13.47 5.83 -3.94
CA THR A 32 13.24 5.39 -2.58
C THR A 32 12.70 3.97 -2.55
N VAL A 33 11.68 3.65 -3.37
CA VAL A 33 11.14 2.28 -3.47
C VAL A 33 12.25 1.31 -3.87
N ARG A 34 12.99 1.60 -4.95
CA ARG A 34 14.10 0.73 -5.38
C ARG A 34 15.16 0.53 -4.31
N TYR A 35 15.50 1.57 -3.56
CA TYR A 35 16.43 1.46 -2.44
C TYR A 35 15.88 0.52 -1.35
N LEU A 36 14.62 0.72 -0.95
CA LEU A 36 13.97 -0.15 0.05
C LEU A 36 13.97 -1.61 -0.41
N LEU A 37 13.64 -1.88 -1.67
CA LEU A 37 13.57 -3.24 -2.19
C LEU A 37 14.96 -3.85 -2.38
N MET A 38 15.87 -3.19 -3.08
CA MET A 38 17.15 -3.79 -3.48
C MET A 38 18.23 -3.72 -2.39
N LYS A 39 18.12 -2.81 -1.42
CA LYS A 39 19.14 -2.62 -0.38
C LYS A 39 18.67 -3.01 1.00
N VAL A 40 17.40 -2.81 1.32
CA VAL A 40 16.88 -3.16 2.64
C VAL A 40 16.27 -4.56 2.62
N TRP A 41 15.36 -4.83 1.67
CA TRP A 41 14.64 -6.09 1.58
C TRP A 41 15.48 -7.24 1.00
N ASP A 42 16.16 -7.02 -0.14
CA ASP A 42 16.95 -8.05 -0.85
C ASP A 42 18.25 -8.46 -0.12
N SER A 43 18.70 -7.67 0.85
CA SER A 43 19.90 -7.97 1.66
C SER A 43 19.72 -9.13 2.66
N VAL A 44 18.58 -9.80 2.65
CA VAL A 44 18.11 -10.62 3.76
C VAL A 44 17.95 -12.07 3.35
N SER A 45 18.73 -12.94 4.00
CA SER A 45 18.67 -14.39 3.82
C SER A 45 17.50 -15.03 4.58
N GLU A 46 16.91 -14.38 5.60
CA GLU A 46 15.83 -14.96 6.42
C GLU A 46 14.85 -13.91 7.01
N MET A 47 13.60 -14.35 7.17
CA MET A 47 12.37 -13.64 7.55
C MET A 47 12.51 -12.74 8.80
N ASP A 48 12.80 -11.45 8.62
CA ASP A 48 12.89 -10.46 9.70
C ASP A 48 11.63 -9.57 9.74
N LEU A 49 10.78 -9.79 10.75
CA LEU A 49 9.55 -9.02 10.96
C LEU A 49 9.82 -7.52 11.17
N GLY A 50 10.96 -7.16 11.77
CA GLY A 50 11.36 -5.76 11.97
C GLY A 50 11.65 -5.05 10.64
N LYS A 51 12.35 -5.73 9.73
CA LYS A 51 12.59 -5.20 8.37
C LYS A 51 11.33 -5.14 7.55
N TYR A 52 10.46 -6.15 7.64
CA TYR A 52 9.14 -6.09 7.00
C TYR A 52 8.38 -4.84 7.44
N SER A 53 8.21 -4.63 8.76
CA SER A 53 7.49 -3.47 9.30
C SER A 53 8.11 -2.15 8.83
N PHE A 54 9.44 -2.07 8.82
CA PHE A 54 10.15 -0.89 8.31
C PHE A 54 9.87 -0.63 6.82
N VAL A 55 10.04 -1.64 5.96
CA VAL A 55 9.83 -1.47 4.51
C VAL A 55 8.37 -1.16 4.22
N PHE A 56 7.45 -1.87 4.86
CA PHE A 56 6.01 -1.67 4.74
C PHE A 56 5.62 -0.23 5.11
N ASP A 57 6.03 0.27 6.27
CA ASP A 57 5.74 1.65 6.70
C ASP A 57 6.32 2.70 5.74
N ARG A 58 7.51 2.46 5.19
CA ARG A 58 8.12 3.38 4.22
C ARG A 58 7.41 3.36 2.88
N LEU A 59 6.92 2.21 2.42
CA LEU A 59 6.07 2.12 1.23
C LEU A 59 4.71 2.81 1.46
N ARG A 60 4.12 2.72 2.67
CA ARG A 60 2.92 3.48 3.03
C ARG A 60 3.14 4.99 2.92
N ALA A 61 4.27 5.46 3.43
CA ALA A 61 4.63 6.87 3.34
C ALA A 61 4.85 7.31 1.88
N VAL A 62 5.53 6.50 1.06
CA VAL A 62 5.68 6.77 -0.39
C VAL A 62 4.31 6.90 -1.06
N LYS A 63 3.41 5.95 -0.80
CA LYS A 63 2.07 5.98 -1.35
C LYS A 63 1.29 7.22 -0.94
N LYS A 64 1.36 7.59 0.35
CA LYS A 64 0.74 8.83 0.85
C LYS A 64 1.26 10.07 0.11
N ASP A 65 2.58 10.16 -0.11
CA ASP A 65 3.17 11.26 -0.87
C ASP A 65 2.67 11.30 -2.32
N MET A 66 2.49 10.14 -2.95
CA MET A 66 1.88 10.05 -4.29
C MET A 66 0.45 10.58 -4.31
N THR A 67 -0.37 10.20 -3.33
CA THR A 67 -1.77 10.66 -3.22
C THR A 67 -1.83 12.18 -3.02
N VAL A 68 -0.98 12.74 -2.16
CA VAL A 68 -0.93 14.19 -1.91
C VAL A 68 -0.50 14.95 -3.17
N GLN A 69 0.49 14.44 -3.88
CA GLN A 69 0.97 15.03 -5.15
C GLN A 69 0.07 14.73 -6.35
N ARG A 70 -0.96 13.87 -6.19
CA ARG A 70 -1.82 13.37 -7.27
C ARG A 70 -1.01 12.79 -8.43
N VAL A 71 0.02 12.01 -8.12
CA VAL A 71 0.86 11.35 -9.12
C VAL A 71 0.05 10.28 -9.83
N SER A 72 -0.09 10.38 -11.14
CA SER A 72 -0.80 9.40 -11.99
C SER A 72 0.05 9.02 -13.22
N GLY A 73 -0.60 8.36 -14.19
CA GLY A 73 0.02 7.92 -15.44
C GLY A 73 1.24 7.02 -15.25
N LEU A 74 2.19 7.11 -16.19
CA LEU A 74 3.37 6.25 -16.22
C LEU A 74 4.24 6.40 -14.97
N SER A 75 4.44 7.61 -14.46
CA SER A 75 5.26 7.85 -13.26
C SER A 75 4.66 7.21 -12.01
N GLY A 76 3.34 7.24 -11.86
CA GLY A 76 2.65 6.59 -10.75
C GLY A 76 2.67 5.07 -10.89
N ALA A 77 2.37 4.58 -12.10
CA ALA A 77 2.36 3.16 -12.41
C ALA A 77 3.68 2.48 -12.05
N VAL A 78 4.83 3.04 -12.47
CA VAL A 78 6.14 2.41 -12.20
C VAL A 78 6.44 2.34 -10.70
N VAL A 79 6.04 3.33 -9.90
CA VAL A 79 6.25 3.29 -8.44
C VAL A 79 5.35 2.24 -7.78
N LEU A 80 4.09 2.14 -8.24
CA LEU A 80 3.12 1.16 -7.73
C LEU A 80 3.50 -0.28 -8.12
N GLU A 81 3.95 -0.51 -9.35
CA GLU A 81 4.41 -1.82 -9.85
C GLU A 81 5.52 -2.41 -8.94
N GLU A 82 6.55 -1.61 -8.67
CA GLU A 82 7.68 -2.02 -7.83
C GLU A 82 7.22 -2.24 -6.37
N SER A 83 6.36 -1.36 -5.86
CA SER A 83 5.79 -1.49 -4.51
C SER A 83 4.92 -2.75 -4.36
N LEU A 84 4.13 -3.09 -5.38
CA LEU A 84 3.31 -4.29 -5.42
C LEU A 84 4.14 -5.57 -5.45
N GLY A 85 5.34 -5.55 -6.06
CA GLY A 85 6.25 -6.68 -5.99
C GLY A 85 6.59 -7.09 -4.55
N PHE A 86 6.84 -6.11 -3.68
CA PHE A 86 7.01 -6.36 -2.25
C PHE A 86 5.71 -6.80 -1.58
N LEU A 87 4.61 -6.07 -1.79
CA LEU A 87 3.34 -6.38 -1.12
C LEU A 87 2.87 -7.80 -1.46
N LEU A 88 3.01 -8.24 -2.70
CA LEU A 88 2.66 -9.60 -3.09
C LEU A 88 3.56 -10.65 -2.45
N CYS A 89 4.87 -10.40 -2.33
CA CYS A 89 5.82 -11.43 -1.85
C CYS A 89 5.95 -11.48 -0.32
N ALA A 90 5.86 -10.32 0.34
CA ALA A 90 6.21 -10.18 1.75
C ALA A 90 5.38 -11.04 2.71
N PRO A 91 4.04 -11.19 2.56
CA PRO A 91 3.25 -12.07 3.42
C PRO A 91 3.68 -13.54 3.35
N TYR A 92 4.17 -14.02 2.20
CA TYR A 92 4.66 -15.39 2.06
C TYR A 92 6.06 -15.59 2.64
N LEU A 93 6.83 -14.50 2.74
CA LEU A 93 8.18 -14.49 3.27
C LEU A 93 8.23 -14.18 4.77
N VAL A 94 7.15 -13.71 5.39
CA VAL A 94 7.12 -13.38 6.82
C VAL A 94 6.20 -14.35 7.55
N ARG A 95 6.76 -15.16 8.44
CA ARG A 95 5.97 -16.06 9.30
C ARG A 95 5.25 -15.26 10.38
N HIS A 96 3.93 -15.44 10.49
CA HIS A 96 3.08 -14.93 11.57
C HIS A 96 3.06 -13.40 11.68
N LEU A 97 2.51 -12.74 10.66
CA LEU A 97 2.07 -11.36 10.83
C LEU A 97 1.00 -11.30 11.93
N LYS A 98 0.98 -10.20 12.68
CA LYS A 98 -0.12 -9.96 13.62
C LYS A 98 -1.38 -9.67 12.81
N SER A 99 -2.55 -10.09 13.28
CA SER A 99 -3.82 -9.88 12.57
C SER A 99 -4.07 -8.43 12.13
N ASN A 100 -3.67 -7.45 12.95
CA ASN A 100 -3.77 -6.03 12.60
C ASN A 100 -2.84 -5.66 11.42
N ASP A 101 -1.63 -6.20 11.40
CA ASP A 101 -0.66 -5.95 10.33
C ASP A 101 -1.11 -6.62 9.02
N GLU A 102 -1.73 -7.80 9.09
CA GLU A 102 -2.34 -8.48 7.94
C GLU A 102 -3.44 -7.64 7.30
N VAL A 103 -4.36 -7.10 8.10
CA VAL A 103 -5.45 -6.24 7.61
C VAL A 103 -4.89 -4.96 6.99
N LEU A 104 -3.92 -4.31 7.64
CA LEU A 104 -3.27 -3.12 7.12
C LEU A 104 -2.55 -3.40 5.80
N HIS A 105 -1.88 -4.54 5.71
CA HIS A 105 -1.18 -4.98 4.51
C HIS A 105 -2.14 -5.22 3.36
N ALA A 106 -3.18 -6.03 3.56
CA ALA A 106 -4.21 -6.29 2.56
C ALA A 106 -4.90 -5.00 2.08
N THR A 107 -5.13 -4.04 3.00
CA THR A 107 -5.71 -2.74 2.64
C THR A 107 -4.79 -1.94 1.72
N GLN A 108 -3.49 -1.88 2.02
CA GLN A 108 -2.53 -1.16 1.19
C GLN A 108 -2.32 -1.84 -0.16
N GLU A 109 -2.23 -3.16 -0.18
CA GLU A 109 -2.13 -3.98 -1.39
C GLU A 109 -3.30 -3.70 -2.34
N TRP A 110 -4.54 -3.84 -1.85
CA TRP A 110 -5.74 -3.56 -2.63
C TRP A 110 -5.76 -2.15 -3.18
N GLY A 111 -5.54 -1.15 -2.31
CA GLY A 111 -5.54 0.24 -2.76
C GLY A 111 -4.46 0.51 -3.81
N SER A 112 -3.31 -0.17 -3.75
CA SER A 112 -2.21 0.03 -4.69
C SER A 112 -2.53 -0.59 -6.06
N PHE A 113 -3.20 -1.75 -6.06
CA PHE A 113 -3.75 -2.35 -7.27
C PHE A 113 -4.80 -1.44 -7.93
N ALA A 114 -5.76 -0.92 -7.16
CA ALA A 114 -6.79 -0.04 -7.68
C ALA A 114 -6.19 1.22 -8.34
N GLU A 115 -5.25 1.89 -7.66
CA GLU A 115 -4.54 3.06 -8.20
C GLU A 115 -3.72 2.71 -9.45
N LEU A 116 -3.11 1.52 -9.50
CA LEU A 116 -2.35 1.07 -10.67
C LEU A 116 -3.28 0.86 -11.88
N MET A 117 -4.47 0.28 -11.68
CA MET A 117 -5.45 0.11 -12.74
C MET A 117 -5.95 1.44 -13.29
N GLU A 118 -6.13 2.44 -12.44
CA GLU A 118 -6.46 3.81 -12.89
C GLU A 118 -5.30 4.44 -13.66
N CYS A 119 -4.05 4.27 -13.23
CA CYS A 119 -2.89 4.73 -14.01
C CYS A 119 -2.83 4.06 -15.40
N TYR A 120 -3.21 2.79 -15.52
CA TYR A 120 -3.30 2.07 -16.80
C TYR A 120 -4.54 2.42 -17.65
N ARG A 121 -5.53 3.11 -17.07
CA ARG A 121 -6.68 3.63 -17.82
C ARG A 121 -6.27 4.89 -18.59
N GLU A 122 -5.38 5.69 -18.02
CA GLU A 122 -4.85 6.92 -18.63
C GLU A 122 -3.90 6.63 -19.81
N ASP A 123 -3.19 5.48 -19.81
CA ASP A 123 -2.29 5.07 -20.89
C ASP A 123 -2.59 3.66 -21.41
N VAL A 124 -3.33 3.60 -22.52
CA VAL A 124 -3.75 2.37 -23.20
C VAL A 124 -2.58 1.59 -23.81
N ARG A 125 -1.42 2.22 -24.05
CA ARG A 125 -0.25 1.61 -24.70
C ARG A 125 0.78 1.08 -23.71
N ASN A 126 0.48 1.12 -22.40
CA ASN A 126 1.44 0.66 -21.41
C ASN A 126 1.62 -0.86 -21.51
N ARG A 127 2.73 -1.29 -22.12
CA ARG A 127 3.09 -2.71 -22.31
C ARG A 127 3.15 -3.49 -20.99
N ARG A 128 3.39 -2.81 -19.87
CA ARG A 128 3.44 -3.41 -18.52
C ARG A 128 2.06 -3.77 -17.98
N LYS A 129 0.99 -3.18 -18.52
CA LYS A 129 -0.40 -3.55 -18.22
C LYS A 129 -0.64 -5.04 -18.45
N ALA A 130 -0.07 -5.61 -19.51
CA ALA A 130 -0.21 -7.04 -19.83
C ALA A 130 0.40 -7.95 -18.74
N THR A 131 1.40 -7.46 -18.00
CA THR A 131 2.03 -8.21 -16.90
C THR A 131 1.23 -8.11 -15.61
N PHE A 132 0.71 -6.92 -15.27
CA PHE A 132 0.05 -6.66 -13.98
C PHE A 132 -1.46 -6.91 -13.97
N GLN A 133 -2.13 -6.83 -15.13
CA GLN A 133 -3.57 -7.07 -15.23
C GLN A 133 -3.97 -8.51 -14.83
N PRO A 134 -3.24 -9.57 -15.21
CA PRO A 134 -3.52 -10.92 -14.72
C PRO A 134 -3.42 -11.05 -13.19
N PHE A 135 -2.40 -10.44 -12.56
CA PHE A 135 -2.27 -10.46 -11.10
C PHE A 135 -3.46 -9.80 -10.41
N PHE A 136 -3.97 -8.70 -10.95
CA PHE A 136 -5.18 -8.06 -10.43
C PHE A 136 -6.42 -8.94 -10.56
N ILE A 137 -6.61 -9.59 -11.71
CA ILE A 137 -7.74 -10.52 -11.92
C ILE A 137 -7.65 -11.70 -10.94
N LEU A 138 -6.45 -12.28 -10.76
CA LEU A 138 -6.24 -13.36 -9.79
C LEU A 138 -6.52 -12.91 -8.36
N TYR A 139 -6.08 -11.71 -7.98
CA TYR A 139 -6.34 -11.13 -6.67
C TYR A 139 -7.85 -10.89 -6.45
N ASP A 140 -8.55 -10.33 -7.44
CA ASP A 140 -10.00 -10.09 -7.37
C ASP A 140 -10.78 -11.41 -7.27
N LEU A 141 -10.37 -12.43 -8.04
CA LEU A 141 -10.93 -13.78 -7.96
C LEU A 141 -10.72 -14.42 -6.58
N ASP A 142 -9.52 -14.31 -6.01
CA ASP A 142 -9.22 -14.85 -4.68
C ASP A 142 -10.08 -14.18 -3.59
N LYS A 143 -10.32 -12.87 -3.70
CA LYS A 143 -11.26 -12.16 -2.80
C LYS A 143 -12.68 -12.66 -2.95
N VAL A 144 -13.16 -12.82 -4.18
CA VAL A 144 -14.50 -13.34 -4.46
C VAL A 144 -14.65 -14.76 -3.92
N LEU A 145 -13.66 -15.63 -4.16
CA LEU A 145 -13.66 -17.00 -3.66
C LEU A 145 -13.59 -17.05 -2.13
N SER A 146 -12.81 -16.17 -1.50
CA SER A 146 -12.74 -16.04 -0.04
C SER A 146 -14.10 -15.73 0.58
N LEU A 147 -14.92 -14.90 -0.07
CA LEU A 147 -16.30 -14.62 0.36
C LEU A 147 -17.19 -15.86 0.32
N PHE A 148 -16.98 -16.77 -0.62
CA PHE A 148 -17.72 -18.04 -0.73
C PHE A 148 -17.21 -19.12 0.24
N THR A 149 -16.00 -18.97 0.80
CA THR A 149 -15.42 -19.92 1.77
C THR A 149 -15.72 -19.58 3.23
N LEU A 150 -16.30 -18.42 3.53
CA LEU A 150 -16.80 -18.12 4.88
C LEU A 150 -17.98 -19.07 5.18
N PRO A 151 -17.99 -19.77 6.33
CA PRO A 151 -19.12 -20.61 6.69
C PRO A 151 -20.38 -19.73 6.74
N PRO A 152 -21.53 -20.21 6.24
CA PRO A 152 -22.75 -19.43 6.28
C PRO A 152 -23.08 -19.17 7.76
N VAL A 153 -23.02 -17.90 8.16
CA VAL A 153 -23.56 -17.44 9.44
C VAL A 153 -25.07 -17.50 9.30
N PHE A 154 -25.64 -18.70 9.37
CA PHE A 154 -27.08 -18.86 9.58
C PHE A 154 -27.34 -18.45 11.03
N PRO A 155 -28.14 -17.39 11.28
CA PRO A 155 -28.59 -17.12 12.63
C PRO A 155 -29.40 -18.32 13.09
N THR A 156 -28.94 -18.97 14.15
CA THR A 156 -29.73 -19.99 14.84
C THR A 156 -30.97 -19.30 15.39
N ILE A 157 -32.15 -19.71 14.90
CA ILE A 157 -33.47 -19.26 15.37
C ILE A 157 -33.67 -19.73 16.81
#